data_AF-A0A2G5IM30-F1
#
_entry.id   AF-A0A2G5IM30-F1
#
_cell.length_a   1.000
_cell.length_b   1.000
_cell.length_c   1.000
_cell.angle_alpha   90.00
_cell.angle_beta   90.00
_cell.angle_gamma   90.00
#
_symmetry.space_group_name_H-M   'P 1'
#
loop_
_entity.id
_entity.type
_entity.pdbx_description
1 polymer ?
#
loop_
_entity_poly.entity_id
_entity_poly.type
_entity_poly.pdbx_seq_one_letter_code
_entity_poly.pdbx_strand_id
1 'polypeptide(L)' 'MFQYELHQIRSAELIRQAENHRLVREALRARRAARRAAARASAAHDMEGRGHTDRPRRHWFARAA' A
#
# COMPACT_ATOMS: atom_id res chain seq x y z
N MET A 1 -29.49 2.29 33.50
CA MET A 1 -28.02 2.24 33.61
C MET A 1 -27.50 1.07 32.76
N PHE A 2 -27.50 1.19 31.42
CA PHE A 2 -27.06 0.12 30.49
C PHE A 2 -26.56 0.71 29.17
N GLN A 3 -27.17 1.82 28.74
CA GLN A 3 -26.74 2.57 27.56
C GLN A 3 -25.27 2.96 27.61
N TYR A 4 -24.78 3.44 28.76
CA TYR A 4 -23.38 3.84 28.92
C TYR A 4 -22.39 2.67 28.77
N GLU A 5 -22.74 1.49 29.29
CA GLU A 5 -21.90 0.30 29.18
C GLU A 5 -21.88 -0.22 27.74
N LEU A 6 -23.03 -0.23 27.06
CA LEU A 6 -23.12 -0.56 25.63
C LEU A 6 -22.29 0.41 24.76
N HIS A 7 -22.31 1.70 25.08
CA HIS A 7 -21.48 2.69 24.40
C HIS A 7 -19.98 2.44 24.60
N GLN A 8 -19.55 2.04 25.79
CA GLN A 8 -18.14 1.72 26.07
C GLN A 8 -17.68 0.45 25.32
N ILE A 9 -18.52 -0.59 25.28
CA ILE A 9 -18.19 -1.81 24.52
C ILE A 9 -18.03 -1.47 23.04
N ARG A 10 -18.98 -0.69 22.49
CA ARG A 10 -18.95 -0.27 21.09
C ARG A 10 -17.75 0.63 20.77
N SER A 11 -17.36 1.54 21.67
CA SER A 11 -16.18 2.37 21.45
C SER A 11 -14.90 1.54 21.43
N ALA A 12 -14.77 0.58 22.35
CA ALA A 12 -13.63 -0.34 22.40
C ALA A 12 -13.54 -1.23 21.15
N GLU A 13 -14.67 -1.66 20.59
CA GLU A 13 -14.71 -2.38 19.30
C GLU A 13 -14.25 -1.51 18.14
N LEU A 14 -14.71 -0.26 18.05
CA LEU A 14 -14.31 0.66 16.98
C LEU A 14 -12.82 1.00 17.04
N ILE A 15 -12.26 1.16 18.24
CA ILE A 15 -10.81 1.37 18.43
C ILE A 15 -10.04 0.17 17.89
N ARG A 16 -10.41 -1.06 18.28
CA ARG A 16 -9.77 -2.29 17.78
C ARG A 16 -9.86 -2.42 16.25
N GLN A 17 -11.00 -2.08 15.66
CA GLN A 17 -11.17 -2.10 14.21
C GLN A 17 -10.27 -1.07 13.52
N ALA A 18 -10.15 0.15 14.08
CA ALA A 18 -9.29 1.19 13.56
C ALA A 18 -7.80 0.78 13.62
N GLU A 19 -7.36 0.15 14.71
CA GLU A 19 -6.01 -0.38 14.87
C GLU A 19 -5.70 -1.46 13.83
N ASN A 20 -6.59 -2.44 13.67
CA ASN A 20 -6.44 -3.48 12.65
C ASN A 20 -6.32 -2.88 11.25
N HIS A 21 -7.14 -1.88 10.92
CA HIS A 21 -7.08 -1.22 9.62
C HIS A 21 -5.78 -0.42 9.44
N ARG A 22 -5.24 0.20 10.48
CA ARG A 22 -3.90 0.85 10.45
C ARG A 22 -2.80 -0.18 10.18
N LEU A 23 -2.79 -1.29 10.92
CA LEU A 23 -1.81 -2.37 10.75
C LEU A 23 -1.82 -2.94 9.33
N VAL A 24 -3.01 -3.24 8.79
CA VAL A 24 -3.16 -3.72 7.42
C VAL A 24 -2.61 -2.70 6.42
N ARG A 25 -2.92 -1.41 6.59
CA ARG A 25 -2.40 -0.35 5.71
C ARG A 25 -0.88 -0.25 5.77
N GLU A 26 -0.28 -0.37 6.95
CA GLU A 26 1.18 -0.35 7.12
C GLU A 26 1.83 -1.56 6.44
N ALA A 27 1.30 -2.77 6.64
CA ALA A 27 1.77 -3.97 5.96
C ALA A 27 1.68 -3.82 4.43
N LEU A 28 0.59 -3.27 3.90
CA LEU A 28 0.44 -3.00 2.47
C LEU A 28 1.42 -1.94 1.97
N ARG A 29 1.67 -0.87 2.75
CA ARG A 29 2.67 0.16 2.43
C ARG A 29 4.07 -0.43 2.38
N ALA A 30 4.45 -1.24 3.36
CA ALA A 30 5.73 -1.94 3.40
C ALA A 30 5.91 -2.86 2.19
N ARG A 31 4.90 -3.68 1.88
CA ARG A 31 4.91 -4.53 0.66
C ARG A 31 5.06 -3.72 -0.62
N ARG A 32 4.39 -2.57 -0.72
CA ARG A 32 4.49 -1.69 -1.89
C ARG A 32 5.87 -1.03 -1.98
N ALA A 33 6.44 -0.62 -0.86
CA ALA A 33 7.79 -0.08 -0.79
C ALA A 33 8.83 -1.12 -1.23
N ALA A 34 8.75 -2.35 -0.72
CA ALA A 34 9.62 -3.47 -1.11
C ALA A 34 9.55 -3.75 -2.61
N ARG A 35 8.34 -3.80 -3.19
CA ARG A 35 8.15 -4.00 -4.64
C ARG A 35 8.80 -2.88 -5.46
N ARG A 36 8.64 -1.62 -5.03
CA ARG A 36 9.27 -0.49 -5.72
C ARG A 36 10.80 -0.50 -5.59
N ALA A 37 11.32 -0.88 -4.44
CA ALA A 37 12.76 -1.04 -4.23
C ALA A 37 13.34 -2.13 -5.15
N ALA A 38 12.69 -3.30 -5.21
CA ALA A 38 13.08 -4.38 -6.11
C ALA A 38 13.04 -3.94 -7.59
N ALA A 39 11.98 -3.24 -8.03
CA ALA A 39 11.88 -2.72 -9.38
C ALA A 39 12.95 -1.66 -9.72
N ARG A 40 13.36 -0.85 -8.74
CA ARG A 40 14.48 0.11 -8.92
C ARG A 40 15.82 -0.61 -8.98
N ALA A 41 16.04 -1.61 -8.14
CA ALA A 41 17.26 -2.42 -8.16
C ALA A 41 17.40 -3.16 -9.50
N SER A 42 16.32 -3.76 -10.03
CA SER A 42 16.35 -4.37 -11.36
C SER A 42 16.60 -3.34 -12.45
N ALA A 43 15.96 -2.16 -12.40
CA ALA A 43 16.20 -1.10 -13.38
C ALA A 43 17.63 -0.55 -13.34
N ALA A 44 18.25 -0.45 -12.16
CA ALA A 44 19.64 -0.06 -12.00
C ALA A 44 20.59 -1.13 -12.58
N HIS A 45 20.34 -2.40 -12.27
CA HIS A 45 21.10 -3.51 -12.84
C HIS A 45 20.92 -3.62 -14.37
N ASP A 46 19.74 -3.32 -14.89
CA ASP A 46 19.47 -3.28 -16.33
C ASP A 46 20.23 -2.10 -17.00
N MET A 47 20.35 -0.95 -16.33
CA MET A 47 21.15 0.19 -16.82
C MET A 47 22.66 -0.07 -16.79
N GLU A 48 23.17 -0.77 -15.77
CA GLU A 48 24.60 -1.12 -15.67
C GLU A 48 25.01 -2.22 -16.66
N GLY A 49 24.07 -3.11 -17.04
CA GLY A 49 24.35 -4.24 -17.93
C GLY A 49 24.01 -4.03 -19.41
N ARG A 50 23.22 -3.02 -19.79
CA ARG A 50 22.79 -2.84 -21.17
C ARG A 50 22.39 -1.40 -21.47
N GLY A 51 23.20 -0.73 -22.30
CA GLY A 51 22.81 0.53 -22.92
C GLY A 51 21.41 0.43 -23.52
N HIS A 52 20.60 1.45 -23.22
CA HIS A 52 19.38 1.86 -23.91
C HIS A 52 18.67 0.77 -24.73
N THR A 53 17.80 -0.02 -24.09
CA THR A 53 16.70 -0.65 -24.83
C THR A 53 15.42 0.10 -24.49
N ASP A 54 14.92 0.82 -25.49
CA ASP A 54 13.66 1.55 -25.48
C ASP A 54 12.52 0.67 -25.00
N ARG A 55 12.17 0.79 -23.72
CA ARG A 55 10.97 0.15 -23.19
C ARG A 55 9.80 1.10 -23.46
N PRO A 56 8.86 0.75 -24.36
CA PRO A 56 7.74 1.63 -24.66
C PRO A 56 6.93 1.82 -23.38
N ARG A 57 6.85 3.07 -22.92
CA ARG A 57 6.03 3.47 -21.77
C ARG A 57 4.60 3.14 -22.15
N ARG A 58 4.02 2.11 -21.52
CA ARG A 58 2.59 1.80 -21.66
C ARG A 58 1.80 2.99 -21.12
N HIS A 59 1.39 3.87 -22.02
CA HIS A 59 0.45 4.94 -21.72
C HIS A 59 -0.89 4.28 -21.42
N TRP A 60 -1.19 4.14 -20.12
CA TRP A 60 -2.49 3.65 -19.67
C TRP A 60 -3.46 4.79 -19.92
N PHE A 61 -4.33 4.65 -20.92
CA PHE A 61 -5.39 5.63 -21.19
C PHE A 61 -6.17 5.87 -19.90
N ALA A 62 -6.31 7.14 -19.52
CA ALA A 62 -7.12 7.53 -18.38
C ALA A 62 -8.55 7.03 -18.63
N ARG A 63 -9.05 6.15 -17.75
CA ARG A 63 -10.45 5.73 -17.77
C ARG A 63 -11.30 6.98 -17.49
N ALA A 64 -12.14 7.36 -18.44
CA ALA A 64 -13.10 8.45 -18.27
C ALA A 64 -14.05 8.16 -17.09
N ALA A 65 -14.40 9.22 -16.37
CA ALA A 65 -15.27 9.21 -15.21
C ALA A 65 -16.74 8.91 -15.59
#